data_AF-A0A7C2NB86-F1
#
_entry.id   AF-A0A7C2NB86-F1
#
_cell.length_a   1.000
_cell.length_b   1.000
_cell.length_c   1.000
_cell.angle_alpha   90.00
_cell.angle_beta   90.00
_cell.angle_gamma   90.00
#
_symmetry.space_group_name_H-M   'P 1'
#
loop_
_entity.id
_entity.type
_entity.pdbx_description
1 polymer ?
#
loop_
_entity_poly.entity_id
_entity_poly.type
_entity_poly.pdbx_seq_one_letter_code
_entity_poly.pdbx_strand_id
1 'polypeptide(L)'
;MNMCPEMIGEFTEEEIPIVSCFRSNAFFGLLNKKSYELLCEYDLWMLGTDNAMISTASMLDEMHFASYIVGSERALLRAATAGYEIFNVEHGYIIFNRKHSFRKTSDPLLTLVRRAGVKDIEVILFDTHLK
;
A
#
# COMPACT_ATOMS: atom_id res chain seq x y z
N MET A 1 -7.30 -11.68 -22.96
CA MET A 1 -8.19 -10.94 -22.05
C MET A 1 -7.69 -11.20 -20.64
N ASN A 2 -7.52 -10.15 -19.83
CA ASN A 2 -7.06 -10.29 -18.44
C ASN A 2 -8.25 -10.82 -17.61
N MET A 3 -8.26 -12.14 -17.33
CA MET A 3 -9.29 -12.86 -16.56
C MET A 3 -9.21 -12.64 -15.04
N CYS A 4 -8.35 -11.71 -14.60
CA CYS A 4 -8.12 -11.45 -13.18
C CYS A 4 -9.40 -11.12 -12.40
N PRO A 5 -10.37 -10.32 -12.90
CA PRO A 5 -11.59 -10.03 -12.15
C PRO A 5 -12.43 -11.27 -11.83
N GLU A 6 -12.49 -12.24 -12.74
CA GLU A 6 -13.24 -13.48 -12.54
C GLU A 6 -12.55 -14.38 -11.50
N MET A 7 -11.22 -14.48 -11.54
CA MET A 7 -10.44 -15.29 -10.61
C MET A 7 -10.33 -14.70 -9.20
N ILE A 8 -10.43 -13.36 -9.06
CA ILE A 8 -10.39 -12.72 -7.74
C ILE A 8 -11.50 -13.26 -6.84
N GLY A 9 -12.70 -13.52 -7.37
CA GLY A 9 -13.80 -14.08 -6.58
C GLY A 9 -13.42 -15.41 -5.92
N GLU A 10 -12.92 -16.35 -6.72
CA GLU A 10 -12.46 -17.67 -6.25
C GLU A 10 -11.36 -17.51 -5.18
N PHE A 11 -10.38 -16.63 -5.42
CA PHE A 11 -9.28 -16.40 -4.46
C PHE A 11 -9.75 -15.75 -3.15
N THR A 12 -10.73 -14.86 -3.21
CA THR A 12 -11.30 -14.25 -2.01
C THR A 12 -12.16 -15.23 -1.21
N GLU A 13 -12.86 -16.15 -1.88
CA GLU A 13 -13.63 -17.22 -1.23
C GLU A 13 -12.71 -18.25 -0.55
N GLU A 14 -11.54 -18.53 -1.14
CA GLU A 14 -10.52 -19.41 -0.56
C GLU A 14 -9.58 -18.71 0.43
N GLU A 15 -9.84 -17.44 0.78
CA GLU A 15 -9.03 -16.64 1.71
C GLU A 15 -7.53 -16.58 1.31
N ILE A 16 -7.25 -16.55 0.00
CA ILE A 16 -5.88 -16.46 -0.51
C ILE A 16 -5.40 -15.00 -0.40
N PRO A 17 -4.25 -14.71 0.25
CA PRO A 17 -3.71 -13.35 0.29
C PRO A 17 -3.25 -12.87 -1.10
N ILE A 18 -3.55 -11.62 -1.43
CA ILE A 18 -3.25 -11.04 -2.75
C ILE A 18 -2.40 -9.79 -2.59
N VAL A 19 -1.25 -9.73 -3.27
CA VAL A 19 -0.39 -8.54 -3.30
C VAL A 19 -0.59 -7.79 -4.62
N SER A 20 -0.85 -6.49 -4.55
CA SER A 20 -0.88 -5.60 -5.72
C SER A 20 0.34 -4.69 -5.77
N CYS A 21 1.02 -4.72 -6.92
CA CYS A 21 2.20 -3.90 -7.21
C CYS A 21 1.88 -2.91 -8.33
N PHE A 22 1.15 -1.84 -7.99
CA PHE A 22 0.61 -0.88 -8.94
C PHE A 22 1.68 -0.27 -9.85
N ARG A 23 2.82 0.15 -9.31
CA ARG A 23 3.88 0.80 -10.12
C ARG A 23 4.53 -0.18 -11.09
N SER A 24 4.83 -1.41 -10.64
CA SER A 24 5.34 -2.49 -11.51
C SER A 24 4.30 -2.85 -12.59
N ASN A 25 3.05 -3.06 -12.20
CA ASN A 25 1.95 -3.34 -13.14
C ASN A 25 1.76 -2.21 -14.16
N ALA A 26 1.90 -0.95 -13.76
CA ALA A 26 1.85 0.19 -14.68
C ALA A 26 2.98 0.15 -15.71
N PHE A 27 4.20 -0.13 -15.26
CA PHE A 27 5.37 -0.23 -16.14
C PHE A 27 5.20 -1.32 -17.21
N PHE A 28 4.64 -2.46 -16.83
CA PHE A 28 4.40 -3.58 -17.76
C PHE A 28 3.05 -3.51 -18.51
N GLY A 29 2.24 -2.47 -18.31
CA GLY A 29 0.93 -2.34 -18.97
C GLY A 29 -0.14 -3.33 -18.48
N LEU A 30 -0.04 -3.76 -17.23
CA LEU A 30 -0.87 -4.80 -16.60
C LEU A 30 -1.95 -4.23 -15.64
N LEU A 31 -2.08 -2.91 -15.53
CA LEU A 31 -3.06 -2.28 -14.63
C LEU A 31 -4.49 -2.76 -14.92
N ASN A 32 -5.22 -3.09 -13.85
CA ASN A 32 -6.62 -3.45 -13.94
C ASN A 32 -7.42 -2.78 -12.81
N LYS A 33 -8.05 -1.65 -13.13
CA LYS A 33 -8.83 -0.86 -12.17
C LYS A 33 -9.95 -1.66 -11.51
N LYS A 34 -10.68 -2.46 -12.27
CA LYS A 34 -11.79 -3.28 -11.76
C LYS A 34 -11.30 -4.29 -10.71
N SER A 35 -10.16 -4.95 -10.98
CA SER A 35 -9.52 -5.84 -10.02
C SER A 35 -9.15 -5.11 -8.72
N TYR A 36 -8.54 -3.94 -8.82
CA TYR A 36 -8.15 -3.17 -7.63
C TYR A 36 -9.35 -2.64 -6.83
N GLU A 37 -10.44 -2.26 -7.49
CA GLU A 37 -11.68 -1.84 -6.82
C GLU A 37 -12.32 -2.98 -6.02
N LEU A 38 -12.30 -4.22 -6.55
CA LEU A 38 -12.76 -5.39 -5.80
C LEU A 38 -11.86 -5.67 -4.58
N LEU A 39 -10.55 -5.56 -4.75
CA LEU A 39 -9.58 -5.82 -3.69
C LEU A 39 -9.62 -4.79 -2.55
N CYS A 40 -10.11 -3.57 -2.80
CA CYS A 40 -10.29 -2.56 -1.74
C CYS A 40 -11.17 -3.03 -0.59
N GLU A 41 -12.10 -3.95 -0.86
CA GLU A 41 -13.02 -4.51 0.15
C GLU A 41 -12.51 -5.85 0.73
N TYR A 42 -11.37 -6.36 0.25
CA TYR A 42 -10.82 -7.62 0.71
C TYR A 42 -9.77 -7.41 1.83
N ASP A 43 -9.91 -8.16 2.92
CA ASP A 43 -9.08 -7.97 4.11
C ASP A 43 -7.67 -8.54 3.97
N LEU A 44 -7.50 -9.58 3.15
CA LEU A 44 -6.18 -10.19 2.87
C LEU A 44 -5.47 -9.55 1.66
N TRP A 45 -5.91 -8.36 1.26
CA TRP A 45 -5.24 -7.57 0.23
C TRP A 45 -4.05 -6.79 0.81
N MET A 46 -2.93 -6.86 0.10
CA MET A 46 -1.66 -6.20 0.44
C MET A 46 -1.12 -5.37 -0.72
N LEU A 47 -0.25 -4.41 -0.40
CA LEU A 47 0.56 -3.69 -1.39
C LEU A 47 2.01 -4.19 -1.39
N GLY A 48 2.64 -4.19 -2.55
CA GLY A 48 4.05 -4.50 -2.71
C GLY A 48 4.69 -3.60 -3.77
N THR A 49 5.97 -3.29 -3.62
CA THR A 49 6.66 -2.44 -4.61
C THR A 49 7.10 -3.21 -5.85
N ASP A 50 7.34 -4.53 -5.72
CA ASP A 50 7.95 -5.39 -6.75
C ASP A 50 9.13 -4.69 -7.45
N ASN A 51 10.07 -4.21 -6.65
CA ASN A 51 11.09 -3.30 -7.16
C ASN A 51 12.22 -4.06 -7.86
N ALA A 52 12.02 -4.37 -9.14
CA ALA A 52 13.04 -4.94 -10.03
C ALA A 52 13.91 -3.84 -10.69
N MET A 53 14.39 -2.86 -9.90
CA MET A 53 15.10 -1.66 -10.38
C MET A 53 14.26 -0.74 -11.30
N ILE A 54 12.94 -0.95 -11.35
CA ILE A 54 11.99 -0.16 -12.13
C ILE A 54 11.77 1.21 -11.48
N SER A 55 11.84 1.27 -10.15
CA SER A 55 11.47 2.47 -9.40
C SER A 55 12.08 2.54 -7.99
N THR A 56 11.72 3.56 -7.21
CA THR A 56 12.10 3.66 -5.78
C THR A 56 11.39 2.57 -4.96
N ALA A 57 12.12 1.86 -4.09
CA ALA A 57 11.54 0.93 -3.11
C ALA A 57 10.87 1.69 -1.96
N SER A 58 9.70 2.28 -2.21
CA SER A 58 8.97 3.12 -1.25
C SER A 58 7.49 2.76 -1.24
N MET A 59 7.00 2.28 -0.09
CA MET A 59 5.56 2.04 0.10
C MET A 59 4.74 3.33 0.08
N LEU A 60 5.34 4.47 0.44
CA LEU A 60 4.69 5.78 0.31
C LEU A 60 4.47 6.14 -1.16
N ASP A 61 5.45 5.87 -2.02
CA ASP A 61 5.33 6.14 -3.45
C ASP A 61 4.35 5.14 -4.10
N GLU A 62 4.32 3.90 -3.63
CA GLU A 62 3.37 2.87 -4.08
C GLU A 62 1.93 3.28 -3.75
N MET A 63 1.65 3.68 -2.50
CA MET A 63 0.35 4.20 -2.08
C MET A 63 -0.04 5.46 -2.84
N HIS A 64 0.90 6.40 -3.03
CA HIS A 64 0.65 7.63 -3.77
C HIS A 64 0.25 7.34 -5.20
N PHE A 65 0.98 6.46 -5.89
CA PHE A 65 0.62 6.05 -7.24
C PHE A 65 -0.74 5.32 -7.27
N ALA A 66 -0.95 4.37 -6.36
CA ALA A 66 -2.20 3.60 -6.28
C ALA A 66 -3.42 4.50 -6.04
N SER A 67 -3.28 5.61 -5.28
CA SER A 67 -4.36 6.57 -5.00
C SER A 67 -4.92 7.31 -6.23
N TYR A 68 -4.18 7.32 -7.34
CA TYR A 68 -4.70 7.82 -8.61
C TYR A 68 -5.58 6.80 -9.35
N ILE A 69 -5.49 5.52 -8.98
CA ILE A 69 -6.20 4.41 -9.61
C ILE A 69 -7.41 4.00 -8.78
N VAL A 70 -7.23 3.88 -7.46
CA VAL A 70 -8.29 3.58 -6.50
C VAL A 70 -8.57 4.78 -5.60
N GLY A 71 -9.85 5.03 -5.31
CA GLY A 71 -10.31 6.20 -4.56
C GLY A 71 -10.47 5.98 -3.05
N SER A 72 -9.80 4.99 -2.46
CA SER A 72 -9.94 4.64 -1.04
C SER A 72 -8.60 4.68 -0.30
N GLU A 73 -8.29 5.81 0.34
CA GLU A 73 -7.04 5.99 1.10
C GLU A 73 -6.96 5.06 2.30
N ARG A 74 -8.11 4.76 2.92
CA ARG A 74 -8.18 3.84 4.06
C ARG A 74 -7.84 2.41 3.64
N ALA A 75 -8.38 1.94 2.52
CA ALA A 75 -8.06 0.61 2.00
C ALA A 75 -6.58 0.52 1.59
N LEU A 76 -6.04 1.58 0.96
CA LEU A 76 -4.62 1.63 0.59
C LEU A 76 -3.71 1.59 1.81
N LEU A 77 -4.01 2.36 2.87
CA LEU A 77 -3.23 2.30 4.10
C LEU A 77 -3.33 0.92 4.76
N ARG A 78 -4.54 0.34 4.85
CA ARG A 78 -4.74 -1.02 5.38
C ARG A 78 -3.89 -2.02 4.60
N ALA A 79 -3.97 -2.02 3.28
CA ALA A 79 -3.21 -2.95 2.44
C ALA A 79 -1.69 -2.72 2.50
N ALA A 80 -1.23 -1.49 2.70
CA ALA A 80 0.19 -1.19 2.90
C ALA A 80 0.73 -1.75 4.23
N THR A 81 -0.14 -1.98 5.23
CA THR A 81 0.25 -2.46 6.56
C THR A 81 -0.21 -3.88 6.87
N ALA A 82 -1.11 -4.47 6.08
CA ALA A 82 -1.70 -5.79 6.32
C ALA A 82 -0.66 -6.93 6.42
N GLY A 83 0.52 -6.75 5.84
CA GLY A 83 1.62 -7.71 5.95
C GLY A 83 2.06 -8.01 7.39
N TYR A 84 1.87 -7.10 8.35
CA TYR A 84 2.19 -7.38 9.76
C TYR A 84 1.37 -8.53 10.31
N GLU A 85 0.04 -8.47 10.12
CA GLU A 85 -0.88 -9.51 10.59
C GLU A 85 -0.72 -10.80 9.77
N ILE A 86 -0.66 -10.69 8.44
CA ILE A 86 -0.63 -11.85 7.52
C ILE A 86 0.66 -12.67 7.67
N PHE A 87 1.81 -12.01 7.84
CA PHE A 87 3.10 -12.69 8.00
C PHE A 87 3.50 -12.91 9.46
N ASN A 88 2.63 -12.54 10.42
CA ASN A 88 2.88 -12.62 11.86
C ASN A 88 4.23 -11.96 12.24
N VAL A 89 4.43 -10.72 11.80
CA VAL A 89 5.63 -9.93 12.08
C VAL A 89 5.30 -8.76 13.00
N GLU A 90 6.22 -8.48 13.93
CA GLU A 90 6.06 -7.39 14.90
C GLU A 90 5.96 -6.04 14.23
N HIS A 91 5.14 -5.17 14.81
CA HIS A 91 4.89 -3.83 14.29
C HIS A 91 6.02 -2.87 14.68
N GLY A 92 6.26 -1.89 13.81
CA GLY A 92 7.09 -0.71 14.10
C GLY A 92 6.28 0.58 14.02
N TYR A 93 6.86 1.67 14.48
CA TYR A 93 6.29 3.01 14.35
C TYR A 93 7.10 3.85 13.38
N ILE A 94 6.41 4.55 12.48
CA ILE A 94 7.01 5.56 11.61
C ILE A 94 6.49 6.92 12.08
N ILE A 95 7.39 7.77 12.55
CA ILE A 95 7.05 9.13 12.98
C ILE A 95 7.29 10.08 11.82
N PHE A 96 6.26 10.80 11.42
CA PHE A 96 6.33 11.79 10.34
C PHE A 96 6.47 13.21 10.90
N ASN A 97 7.37 14.00 10.32
CA ASN A 97 7.50 15.41 10.65
C ASN A 97 6.40 16.26 9.99
N ARG A 98 6.12 17.43 10.55
CA ARG A 98 5.12 18.38 10.02
C ARG A 98 5.71 19.51 9.15
N LYS A 99 6.97 19.39 8.73
CA LYS A 99 7.71 20.47 8.04
C LYS A 99 7.41 20.51 6.54
N HIS A 100 7.13 19.36 5.93
CA HIS A 100 6.95 19.22 4.49
C HIS A 100 5.49 18.94 4.10
N SER A 101 5.14 17.72 3.67
CA SER A 101 3.82 17.39 3.12
C SER A 101 2.70 17.53 4.15
N PHE A 102 3.00 17.29 5.42
CA PHE A 102 2.07 17.46 6.55
C PHE A 102 1.93 18.90 7.06
N ARG A 103 2.61 19.88 6.46
CA ARG A 103 2.49 21.28 6.85
C ARG A 103 1.07 21.78 6.59
N LYS A 104 0.40 22.24 7.66
CA LYS A 104 -1.02 22.70 7.64
C LYS A 104 -2.01 21.65 7.10
N THR A 105 -1.73 20.37 7.29
CA THR A 105 -2.69 19.32 6.92
C THR A 105 -3.97 19.41 7.77
N SER A 106 -5.12 19.32 7.11
CA SER A 106 -6.43 19.11 7.74
C SER A 106 -6.81 17.62 7.80
N ASP A 107 -6.24 16.80 6.92
CA ASP A 107 -6.46 15.37 6.82
C ASP A 107 -5.11 14.62 6.70
N PRO A 108 -4.61 14.09 7.83
CA PRO A 108 -3.36 13.35 7.85
C PRO A 108 -3.39 12.06 7.01
N LEU A 109 -4.53 11.36 6.93
CA LEU A 109 -4.64 10.11 6.17
C LEU A 109 -4.50 10.39 4.68
N LEU A 110 -5.26 11.37 4.17
CA LEU A 110 -5.16 11.79 2.78
C LEU A 110 -3.75 12.28 2.45
N THR A 111 -3.14 13.03 3.37
CA THR A 111 -1.76 13.50 3.20
C THR A 111 -0.76 12.35 3.15
N LEU A 112 -0.89 11.38 4.06
CA LEU A 112 -0.01 10.20 4.12
C LEU A 112 -0.06 9.42 2.81
N VAL A 113 -1.27 9.09 2.36
CA VAL A 113 -1.45 8.24 1.18
C VAL A 113 -1.11 8.97 -0.11
N ARG A 114 -1.48 10.25 -0.25
CA ARG A 114 -1.38 10.96 -1.54
C ARG A 114 -0.19 11.89 -1.70
N ARG A 115 0.57 12.19 -0.64
CA ARG A 115 1.56 13.30 -0.66
C ARG A 115 2.82 13.05 0.16
N ALA A 116 2.76 12.23 1.19
CA ALA A 116 3.93 11.96 2.02
C ALA A 116 4.98 11.20 1.20
N GLY A 117 6.24 11.54 1.40
CA GLY A 117 7.38 10.81 0.85
C GLY A 117 8.43 10.55 1.92
N VAL A 118 9.55 9.95 1.52
CA VAL A 118 10.63 9.56 2.45
C VAL A 118 11.15 10.75 3.28
N LYS A 119 11.18 11.96 2.70
CA LYS A 119 11.58 13.20 3.40
C LYS A 119 10.67 13.61 4.57
N ASP A 120 9.44 13.10 4.59
CA ASP A 120 8.50 13.35 5.67
C ASP A 120 8.75 12.43 6.87
N ILE A 121 9.53 11.36 6.72
CA ILE A 121 9.91 10.45 7.80
C ILE A 121 10.95 11.15 8.69
N GLU A 122 10.65 11.27 9.98
CA GLU A 122 11.55 11.81 10.99
C GLU A 122 12.36 10.71 11.68
N VAL A 123 11.67 9.64 12.09
CA VAL A 123 12.29 8.48 12.75
C VAL A 123 11.45 7.24 12.53
N ILE A 124 12.13 6.09 12.47
CA ILE A 124 11.51 4.76 12.47
C ILE A 124 11.92 4.10 13.79
N LEU A 125 10.93 3.65 14.55
CA LEU A 125 11.12 2.96 15.82
C LEU A 125 10.70 1.50 15.65
N PHE A 126 11.61 0.59 15.94
CA PHE A 126 11.32 -0.82 16.08
C PHE A 126 11.27 -1.14 17.57
N ASP A 127 10.33 -1.98 18.00
CA ASP A 127 10.38 -2.50 19.35
C ASP A 127 11.66 -3.34 19.48
N THR A 128 12.61 -2.82 20.26
CA THR A 128 13.93 -3.43 20.48
C THR A 128 14.01 -4.10 21.85
N HIS A 129 12.87 -4.29 22.54
CA HIS A 129 12.80 -4.84 23.90
C HIS A 129 12.26 -6.27 24.00
N LEU A 130 12.49 -7.11 22.98
CA LEU A 130 12.32 -8.57 23.06
C LEU A 130 13.53 -9.30 22.46
N LYS A 131 14.65 -9.29 23.20
CA LYS A 131 15.66 -10.36 23.19
C LYS A 131 16.07 -10.66 24.62
#